data_AF-A0A6I1N210-F1
#
_entry.id   AF-A0A6I1N210-F1
#
_cell.length_a   1.000
_cell.length_b   1.000
_cell.length_c   1.000
_cell.angle_alpha   90.00
_cell.angle_beta   90.00
_cell.angle_gamma   90.00
#
_symmetry.space_group_name_H-M   'P 1'
#
loop_
_entity.id
_entity.type
_entity.pdbx_description
1 polymer ?
#
loop_
_entity_poly.entity_id
_entity_poly.type
_entity_poly.pdbx_seq_one_letter_code
_entity_poly.pdbx_strand_id
1 'polypeptide(L)'
;MTLATRVLPLILAVLLAGCSASIKQRIAACKVGDWQQIGKTDGAEGAPPNFAERKDFCDDHVDGGKSVTADAAARYTTGWEQGNAELWSGLGAADGTRGLPQQFAARAAAEDMRKRKTPPNQGAYDAGWLKGNSQYWEGIGKRDGVAGQPLTAREAGRSQADHSGIRFDDAAYSNGWQVGNRQFWQDAGANDASNGVPDSELQKRASSARSLGVQVQEDVYRAAWNGEIVNYWRNLGARDAVTGSEFGVRGREARQKGLKIFEAEYRQAWEKRLMEHWEQAGREDGYGKPFLLEERIANARRDGVFAIPDTRTIYTRAWEAENARYCVPENAFEHGRANRSMAIEVCGSPLRDKLKHAYFSGQDFASAEVRQRQGVEDARQIEARLYDGRKRLDRLDRDIRNNQPTKEKPATDESDKQNRRREQERRELVDHLRRLERQLDDARLWLDQNDLHMQRLRRNIY
;
A
#
# COMPACT_ATOMS: atom_id res chain seq x y z
N MET A 1 34.13 -16.24 4.85
CA MET A 1 34.10 -15.02 5.69
C MET A 1 32.69 -14.86 6.21
N THR A 2 32.55 -14.92 7.53
CA THR A 2 31.33 -15.26 8.28
C THR A 2 30.35 -14.09 8.41
N LEU A 3 29.08 -14.32 8.08
CA LEU A 3 27.95 -13.39 8.33
C LEU A 3 27.68 -13.10 9.82
N ALA A 4 28.39 -13.76 10.74
CA ALA A 4 28.18 -13.65 12.19
C ALA A 4 28.70 -12.34 12.82
N THR A 5 29.48 -11.52 12.11
CA THR A 5 30.15 -10.33 12.69
C THR A 5 29.43 -8.99 12.44
N ARG A 6 28.28 -8.97 11.76
CA ARG A 6 27.56 -7.71 11.48
C ARG A 6 26.22 -7.53 12.19
N VAL A 7 25.70 -8.55 12.88
CA VAL A 7 24.43 -8.47 13.63
C VAL A 7 24.65 -8.09 15.11
N LEU A 8 25.84 -8.39 15.65
CA LEU A 8 26.18 -8.13 17.06
C LEU A 8 26.20 -6.63 17.48
N PRO A 9 26.64 -5.65 16.66
CA PRO A 9 26.67 -4.26 17.10
C PRO A 9 25.30 -3.56 17.02
N LEU A 10 24.33 -4.10 16.26
CA LEU A 10 22.99 -3.50 16.14
C LEU A 10 22.08 -3.87 17.32
N ILE A 11 22.23 -5.08 17.87
CA ILE A 11 21.47 -5.53 19.06
C ILE A 11 22.01 -4.86 20.33
N LEU A 12 23.31 -4.56 20.39
CA LEU A 12 23.92 -3.87 21.53
C LEU A 12 23.54 -2.37 21.61
N ALA A 13 23.34 -1.70 20.46
CA ALA A 13 22.95 -0.29 20.41
C ALA A 13 21.47 -0.04 20.81
N VAL A 14 20.56 -0.99 20.56
CA VAL A 14 19.15 -0.88 20.96
C VAL A 14 18.97 -1.10 22.48
N LEU A 15 19.85 -1.88 23.12
CA LEU A 15 19.81 -2.12 24.57
C LEU A 15 20.39 -0.94 25.39
N LEU A 16 21.37 -0.20 24.86
CA LEU A 16 22.00 0.94 25.56
C LEU A 16 21.19 2.25 25.48
N ALA A 17 20.33 2.41 24.48
CA ALA A 17 19.46 3.60 24.37
C ALA A 17 18.34 3.62 25.44
N GLY A 18 17.88 2.44 25.89
CA GLY A 18 16.77 2.29 26.84
C GLY A 18 17.06 2.82 28.26
N CYS A 19 18.30 2.70 28.76
CA CYS A 19 18.65 3.18 30.10
C CYS A 19 18.71 4.72 30.20
N SER A 20 18.97 5.43 29.10
CA SER A 20 19.04 6.89 29.10
C SER A 20 17.65 7.55 29.08
N ALA A 21 16.65 6.88 28.51
CA ALA A 21 15.29 7.38 28.40
C ALA A 21 14.54 7.30 29.75
N SER A 22 14.71 6.20 30.48
CA SER A 22 14.07 6.01 31.80
C SER A 22 14.58 7.01 32.84
N ILE A 23 15.88 7.28 32.88
CA ILE A 23 16.45 8.30 33.79
C ILE A 23 15.92 9.69 33.45
N LYS A 24 15.86 10.07 32.17
CA LYS A 24 15.29 11.36 31.74
C LYS A 24 13.82 11.51 32.14
N GLN A 25 13.03 10.45 32.00
CA GLN A 25 11.63 10.44 32.43
C GLN A 25 11.50 10.58 33.95
N ARG A 26 12.33 9.88 34.73
CA ARG A 26 12.37 10.01 36.20
C ARG A 26 12.71 11.45 36.64
N ILE A 27 13.70 12.09 36.01
CA ILE A 27 14.05 13.49 36.29
C ILE A 27 12.90 14.44 35.92
N ALA A 28 12.23 14.21 34.79
CA ALA A 28 11.08 15.01 34.38
C ALA A 28 9.92 14.90 35.39
N ALA A 29 9.65 13.70 35.92
CA ALA A 29 8.64 13.49 36.95
C ALA A 29 8.98 14.26 38.25
N CYS A 30 10.25 14.25 38.67
CA CYS A 30 10.70 15.05 39.82
C CYS A 30 10.48 16.56 39.63
N LYS A 31 10.67 17.09 38.41
CA LYS A 31 10.41 18.51 38.11
C LYS A 31 8.93 18.89 38.24
N VAL A 32 8.03 17.97 37.89
CA VAL A 32 6.58 18.13 38.08
C VAL A 32 6.27 18.18 39.58
N GLY A 33 6.80 17.24 40.35
CA GLY A 33 6.65 17.18 41.81
C GLY A 33 5.33 16.54 42.29
N ASP A 34 4.65 15.80 41.42
CA ASP A 34 3.45 15.03 41.78
C ASP A 34 3.87 13.69 42.40
N TRP A 35 4.02 13.69 43.73
CA TRP A 35 4.44 12.52 44.49
C TRP A 35 3.50 11.33 44.35
N GLN A 36 2.19 11.56 44.16
CA GLN A 36 1.23 10.48 43.94
C GLN A 36 1.46 9.83 42.58
N GLN A 37 1.62 10.62 41.52
CA GLN A 37 1.90 10.08 40.19
C GLN A 37 3.28 9.40 40.12
N ILE A 38 4.30 9.95 40.78
CA ILE A 38 5.63 9.32 40.90
C ILE A 38 5.51 7.95 41.57
N GLY A 39 4.84 7.88 42.72
CA GLY A 39 4.60 6.63 43.43
C GLY A 39 3.86 5.63 42.55
N LYS A 40 2.81 6.08 41.85
CA LYS A 40 2.06 5.24 40.92
C LYS A 40 2.92 4.64 39.81
N THR A 41 3.77 5.43 39.18
CA THR A 41 4.69 4.91 38.15
C THR A 41 5.65 3.89 38.75
N ASP A 42 6.27 4.20 39.89
CA ASP A 42 7.23 3.30 40.54
C ASP A 42 6.55 1.97 40.95
N GLY A 43 5.32 2.02 41.47
CA GLY A 43 4.52 0.84 41.79
C GLY A 43 4.17 -0.01 40.56
N ALA A 44 3.79 0.63 39.45
CA ALA A 44 3.46 -0.05 38.19
C ALA A 44 4.70 -0.68 37.53
N GLU A 45 5.90 -0.13 37.75
CA GLU A 45 7.17 -0.72 37.32
C GLU A 45 7.62 -1.88 38.23
N GLY A 46 6.99 -2.05 39.39
CA GLY A 46 7.32 -3.05 40.39
C GLY A 46 8.52 -2.67 41.26
N ALA A 47 8.85 -1.38 41.36
CA ALA A 47 9.88 -0.90 42.27
C ALA A 47 9.41 -1.03 43.73
N PRO A 48 10.34 -1.17 44.71
CA PRO A 48 9.99 -1.15 46.12
C PRO A 48 9.47 0.24 46.54
N PRO A 49 8.61 0.34 47.57
CA PRO A 49 8.02 1.61 48.04
C PRO A 49 9.03 2.43 48.85
N ASN A 50 10.14 2.84 48.23
CA ASN A 50 11.20 3.57 48.89
C ASN A 50 11.10 5.08 48.63
N PHE A 51 10.24 5.76 49.38
CA PHE A 51 10.08 7.21 49.27
C PHE A 51 11.39 7.97 49.54
N ALA A 52 12.18 7.54 50.52
CA ALA A 52 13.42 8.23 50.90
C ALA A 52 14.43 8.25 49.73
N GLU A 53 14.70 7.09 49.14
CA GLU A 53 15.61 6.98 47.98
C GLU A 53 15.08 7.74 46.76
N ARG A 54 13.74 7.73 46.56
CA ARG A 54 13.12 8.48 45.46
C ARG A 54 13.21 9.99 45.67
N LYS A 55 13.07 10.45 46.92
CA LYS A 55 13.23 11.84 47.32
C LYS A 55 14.67 12.29 47.09
N ASP A 56 15.64 11.52 47.60
CA ASP A 56 17.06 11.84 47.43
C ASP A 56 17.43 11.94 45.95
N PHE A 57 16.95 10.99 45.11
CA PHE A 57 17.13 11.08 43.66
C PHE A 57 16.57 12.37 43.06
N CYS A 58 15.37 12.80 43.48
CA CYS A 58 14.76 14.03 42.97
C CYS A 58 15.50 15.29 43.44
N ASP A 59 15.99 15.30 44.68
CA ASP A 59 16.78 16.40 45.24
C ASP A 59 18.14 16.55 44.52
N ASP A 60 18.76 15.44 44.11
CA ASP A 60 20.03 15.42 43.38
C ASP A 60 19.93 15.91 41.91
N HIS A 61 18.72 15.96 41.34
CA HIS A 61 18.52 16.17 39.90
C HIS A 61 17.61 17.37 39.55
N VAL A 62 17.06 18.08 40.55
CA VAL A 62 16.20 19.25 40.35
C VAL A 62 16.68 20.41 41.20
N ASP A 63 17.44 21.33 40.58
CA ASP A 63 17.81 22.61 41.18
C ASP A 63 16.53 23.42 41.48
N GLY A 64 16.25 23.67 42.76
CA GLY A 64 15.16 24.58 43.17
C GLY A 64 14.08 23.99 44.06
N GLY A 65 14.31 22.82 44.69
CA GLY A 65 13.64 22.40 45.93
C GLY A 65 12.16 22.76 46.02
N LYS A 66 11.32 22.26 45.09
CA LYS A 66 9.88 22.25 45.33
C LYS A 66 9.67 21.40 46.57
N SER A 67 9.36 22.07 47.69
CA SER A 67 9.35 21.46 49.00
C SER A 67 8.50 20.19 48.96
N VAL A 68 9.11 19.08 49.32
CA VAL A 68 8.40 17.90 49.80
C VAL A 68 7.38 18.41 50.82
N THR A 69 6.10 18.44 50.45
CA THR A 69 5.04 18.82 51.37
C THR A 69 5.01 17.79 52.51
N ALA A 70 4.53 18.18 53.69
CA ALA A 70 4.50 17.27 54.85
C ALA A 70 3.76 15.94 54.56
N ASP A 71 2.88 15.93 53.55
CA ASP A 71 2.09 14.77 53.11
C ASP A 71 2.67 14.04 51.86
N ALA A 72 3.80 14.47 51.31
CA ALA A 72 4.38 13.89 50.09
C ALA A 72 4.69 12.39 50.22
N ALA A 73 5.18 11.96 51.37
CA ALA A 73 5.43 10.54 51.65
C ALA A 73 4.12 9.73 51.61
N ALA A 74 3.04 10.25 52.20
CA ALA A 74 1.73 9.61 52.17
C ALA A 74 1.17 9.54 50.74
N ARG A 75 1.25 10.65 49.98
CA ARG A 75 0.83 10.70 48.58
C ARG A 75 1.61 9.71 47.72
N TYR A 76 2.92 9.64 47.90
CA TYR A 76 3.77 8.66 47.23
C TYR A 76 3.33 7.22 47.54
N THR A 77 3.15 6.87 48.81
CA THR A 77 2.73 5.53 49.21
C THR A 77 1.36 5.17 48.62
N THR A 78 0.37 6.07 48.70
CA THR A 78 -0.95 5.83 48.09
C THR A 78 -0.86 5.64 46.57
N GLY A 79 -0.07 6.47 45.89
CA GLY A 79 0.19 6.29 44.47
C GLY A 79 0.84 4.95 44.17
N TRP A 80 1.87 4.59 44.94
CA TRP A 80 2.60 3.34 44.80
C TRP A 80 1.71 2.11 44.99
N GLU A 81 0.84 2.11 45.99
CA GLU A 81 -0.15 1.04 46.20
C GLU A 81 -1.06 0.87 44.99
N GLN A 82 -1.53 1.99 44.40
CA GLN A 82 -2.32 1.97 43.16
C GLN A 82 -1.53 1.38 41.99
N GLY A 83 -0.29 1.82 41.78
CA GLY A 83 0.56 1.33 40.70
C GLY A 83 0.89 -0.16 40.84
N ASN A 84 1.23 -0.59 42.06
CA ASN A 84 1.49 -1.99 42.37
C ASN A 84 0.25 -2.85 42.13
N ALA A 85 -0.94 -2.37 42.51
CA ALA A 85 -2.19 -3.04 42.18
C ALA A 85 -2.44 -3.12 40.66
N GLU A 86 -2.13 -2.07 39.89
CA GLU A 86 -2.24 -2.07 38.42
C GLU A 86 -1.30 -3.10 37.78
N LEU A 87 -0.05 -3.19 38.23
CA LEU A 87 0.91 -4.20 37.77
C LEU A 87 0.39 -5.62 38.00
N TRP A 88 0.04 -5.94 39.24
CA TRP A 88 -0.40 -7.29 39.61
C TRP A 88 -1.72 -7.66 38.96
N SER A 89 -2.69 -6.73 38.90
CA SER A 89 -3.95 -6.91 38.17
C SER A 89 -3.72 -7.13 36.68
N GLY A 90 -2.78 -6.41 36.06
CA GLY A 90 -2.40 -6.61 34.66
C GLY A 90 -1.84 -8.01 34.39
N LEU A 91 -0.96 -8.51 35.26
CA LEU A 91 -0.43 -9.88 35.18
C LEU A 91 -1.53 -10.93 35.34
N GLY A 92 -2.42 -10.74 36.31
CA GLY A 92 -3.59 -11.59 36.52
C GLY A 92 -4.48 -11.62 35.29
N ALA A 93 -4.85 -10.45 34.76
CA ALA A 93 -5.70 -10.33 33.58
C ALA A 93 -5.07 -10.99 32.35
N ALA A 94 -3.75 -10.87 32.15
CA ALA A 94 -3.05 -11.53 31.05
C ALA A 94 -3.08 -13.05 31.18
N ASP A 95 -3.01 -13.60 32.40
CA ASP A 95 -3.14 -15.04 32.63
C ASP A 95 -4.59 -15.51 32.45
N GLY A 96 -5.56 -14.76 32.99
CA GLY A 96 -6.99 -15.07 32.87
C GLY A 96 -7.48 -15.06 31.42
N THR A 97 -7.11 -14.05 30.64
CA THR A 97 -7.51 -13.92 29.21
C THR A 97 -6.99 -15.05 28.33
N ARG A 98 -5.89 -15.70 28.73
CA ARG A 98 -5.34 -16.87 28.06
C ARG A 98 -5.99 -18.19 28.49
N GLY A 99 -6.89 -18.15 29.47
CA GLY A 99 -7.45 -19.35 30.08
C GLY A 99 -6.36 -20.17 30.77
N LEU A 100 -5.53 -19.53 31.59
CA LEU A 100 -4.55 -20.24 32.43
C LEU A 100 -5.05 -20.33 33.88
N PRO A 101 -4.75 -21.42 34.61
CA PRO A 101 -4.98 -21.46 36.05
C PRO A 101 -4.15 -20.36 36.73
N GLN A 102 -4.58 -19.90 37.91
CA GLN A 102 -3.89 -18.82 38.64
C GLN A 102 -2.40 -19.13 38.82
N GLN A 103 -1.53 -18.22 38.36
CA GLN A 103 -0.07 -18.37 38.34
C GLN A 103 0.63 -17.45 39.35
N PHE A 104 -0.07 -16.95 40.37
CA PHE A 104 0.47 -15.91 41.27
C PHE A 104 1.86 -16.27 41.82
N ALA A 105 2.04 -17.48 42.36
CA ALA A 105 3.31 -17.93 42.92
C ALA A 105 4.44 -17.95 41.86
N ALA A 106 4.15 -18.42 40.64
CA ALA A 106 5.11 -18.43 39.54
C ALA A 106 5.46 -17.01 39.08
N ARG A 107 4.46 -16.11 39.03
CA ARG A 107 4.65 -14.68 38.69
C ARG A 107 5.49 -13.97 39.76
N ALA A 108 5.24 -14.23 41.04
CA ALA A 108 6.02 -13.68 42.14
C ALA A 108 7.46 -14.20 42.21
N ALA A 109 7.68 -15.47 41.82
CA ALA A 109 9.01 -16.06 41.76
C ALA A 109 9.81 -15.68 40.48
N ALA A 110 9.17 -15.01 39.52
CA ALA A 110 9.77 -14.65 38.25
C ALA A 110 11.04 -13.79 38.45
N GLU A 111 12.03 -13.99 37.58
CA GLU A 111 13.36 -13.40 37.74
C GLU A 111 13.33 -11.87 37.73
N ASP A 112 12.48 -11.28 36.89
CA ASP A 112 12.24 -9.84 36.82
C ASP A 112 11.65 -9.28 38.12
N MET A 113 10.66 -9.95 38.70
CA MET A 113 10.05 -9.56 39.98
C MET A 113 11.05 -9.68 41.14
N ARG A 114 11.86 -10.74 41.15
CA ARG A 114 12.92 -10.91 42.16
C ARG A 114 14.02 -9.86 42.04
N LYS A 115 14.47 -9.56 40.81
CA LYS A 115 15.51 -8.53 40.57
C LYS A 115 15.04 -7.14 40.99
N ARG A 116 13.77 -6.82 40.72
CA ARG A 116 13.17 -5.53 41.12
C ARG A 116 12.77 -5.48 42.60
N LYS A 117 12.78 -6.63 43.29
CA LYS A 117 12.25 -6.78 44.66
C LYS A 117 10.79 -6.31 44.75
N THR A 118 10.01 -6.61 43.71
CA THR A 118 8.60 -6.21 43.61
C THR A 118 7.80 -6.77 44.78
N PRO A 119 7.16 -5.93 45.61
CA PRO A 119 6.30 -6.44 46.67
C PRO A 119 5.08 -7.17 46.09
N PRO A 120 4.76 -8.37 46.60
CA PRO A 120 3.65 -9.18 46.12
C PRO A 120 2.30 -8.56 46.47
N ASN A 121 1.34 -8.65 45.54
CA ASN A 121 -0.05 -8.26 45.77
C ASN A 121 -1.01 -9.27 45.15
N GLN A 122 -1.29 -10.33 45.91
CA GLN A 122 -2.15 -11.43 45.46
C GLN A 122 -3.59 -10.98 45.20
N GLY A 123 -4.15 -10.11 46.06
CA GLY A 123 -5.51 -9.62 45.89
C GLY A 123 -5.72 -8.88 44.57
N ALA A 124 -4.78 -8.02 44.18
CA ALA A 124 -4.81 -7.34 42.89
C ALA A 124 -4.65 -8.31 41.72
N TYR A 125 -3.74 -9.28 41.83
CA TYR A 125 -3.56 -10.34 40.84
C TYR A 125 -4.85 -11.15 40.63
N ASP A 126 -5.47 -11.63 41.72
CA ASP A 126 -6.68 -12.45 41.66
C ASP A 126 -7.86 -11.68 41.06
N ALA A 127 -8.01 -10.40 41.41
CA ALA A 127 -9.03 -9.53 40.82
C ALA A 127 -8.81 -9.34 39.30
N GLY A 128 -7.56 -9.11 38.89
CA GLY A 128 -7.19 -9.04 37.47
C GLY A 128 -7.46 -10.35 36.75
N TRP A 129 -7.08 -11.48 37.35
CA TRP A 129 -7.29 -12.81 36.80
C TRP A 129 -8.77 -13.13 36.59
N LEU A 130 -9.63 -12.81 37.57
CA LEU A 130 -11.08 -12.99 37.43
C LEU A 130 -11.63 -12.20 36.23
N LYS A 131 -11.21 -10.94 36.06
CA LYS A 131 -11.61 -10.12 34.90
C LYS A 131 -11.16 -10.75 33.58
N GLY A 132 -9.90 -11.19 33.51
CA GLY A 132 -9.37 -11.83 32.30
C GLY A 132 -10.05 -13.17 31.99
N ASN A 133 -10.30 -13.99 33.01
CA ASN A 133 -11.00 -15.27 32.87
C ASN A 133 -12.44 -15.09 32.38
N SER A 134 -13.13 -14.06 32.87
CA SER A 134 -14.45 -13.66 32.37
C SER A 134 -14.40 -13.36 30.87
N GLN A 135 -13.42 -12.56 30.41
CA GLN A 135 -13.22 -12.25 28.99
C GLN A 135 -12.89 -13.50 28.15
N TYR A 136 -12.11 -14.44 28.69
CA TYR A 136 -11.81 -15.70 28.03
C TYR A 136 -13.09 -16.51 27.75
N TRP A 137 -13.92 -16.71 28.78
CA TRP A 137 -15.17 -17.47 28.65
C TRP A 137 -16.23 -16.74 27.82
N GLU A 138 -16.32 -15.43 27.91
CA GLU A 138 -17.15 -14.62 27.01
C GLU A 138 -16.73 -14.81 25.54
N GLY A 139 -15.41 -14.82 25.27
CA GLY A 139 -14.89 -15.08 23.93
C GLY A 139 -15.20 -16.49 23.41
N ILE A 140 -15.11 -17.51 24.27
CA ILE A 140 -15.51 -18.89 23.95
C ILE A 140 -17.01 -18.94 23.63
N GLY A 141 -17.85 -18.45 24.55
CA GLY A 141 -19.30 -18.43 24.35
C GLY A 141 -19.71 -17.71 23.08
N LYS A 142 -19.09 -16.56 22.78
CA LYS A 142 -19.32 -15.83 21.52
C LYS A 142 -19.00 -16.67 20.29
N ARG A 143 -17.88 -17.39 20.27
CA ARG A 143 -17.54 -18.27 19.13
C ARG A 143 -18.58 -19.39 18.96
N ASP A 144 -18.99 -20.01 20.05
CA ASP A 144 -19.99 -21.09 20.02
C ASP A 144 -21.35 -20.57 19.56
N GLY A 145 -21.74 -19.38 20.01
CA GLY A 145 -22.95 -18.70 19.54
C GLY A 145 -22.91 -18.38 18.04
N VAL A 146 -21.79 -17.83 17.54
CA VAL A 146 -21.62 -17.54 16.09
C VAL A 146 -21.65 -18.83 15.26
N ALA A 147 -21.12 -19.93 15.80
CA ALA A 147 -21.14 -21.23 15.15
C ALA A 147 -22.54 -21.89 15.15
N GLY A 148 -23.53 -21.29 15.79
CA GLY A 148 -24.88 -21.85 15.91
C GLY A 148 -24.94 -23.07 16.82
N GLN A 149 -24.06 -23.16 17.83
CA GLN A 149 -24.11 -24.22 18.83
C GLN A 149 -25.19 -23.94 19.89
N PRO A 150 -25.85 -24.96 20.45
CA PRO A 150 -26.81 -24.76 21.53
C PRO A 150 -26.14 -24.23 22.79
N LEU A 151 -26.90 -23.53 23.65
CA LEU A 151 -26.38 -23.02 24.92
C LEU A 151 -25.88 -24.13 25.86
N THR A 152 -26.37 -25.36 25.69
CA THR A 152 -25.89 -26.56 26.39
C THR A 152 -24.43 -26.91 26.10
N ALA A 153 -23.84 -26.39 25.01
CA ALA A 153 -22.41 -26.53 24.72
C ALA A 153 -21.51 -26.01 25.86
N ARG A 154 -22.03 -25.14 26.73
CA ARG A 154 -21.35 -24.68 27.96
C ARG A 154 -20.94 -25.81 28.90
N GLU A 155 -21.61 -26.97 28.85
CA GLU A 155 -21.29 -28.13 29.68
C GLU A 155 -19.93 -28.72 29.32
N ALA A 156 -19.57 -28.70 28.03
CA ALA A 156 -18.24 -29.08 27.57
C ALA A 156 -17.18 -28.08 28.08
N GLY A 157 -17.49 -26.78 28.01
CA GLY A 157 -16.63 -25.72 28.57
C GLY A 157 -16.42 -25.88 30.08
N ARG A 158 -17.48 -26.18 30.84
CA ARG A 158 -17.40 -26.47 32.28
C ARG A 158 -16.52 -27.68 32.57
N SER A 159 -16.75 -28.77 31.84
CA SER A 159 -15.93 -29.98 31.96
C SER A 159 -14.46 -29.70 31.65
N GLN A 160 -14.17 -28.94 30.59
CA GLN A 160 -12.80 -28.56 30.21
C GLN A 160 -12.14 -27.68 31.28
N ALA A 161 -12.88 -26.75 31.87
CA ALA A 161 -12.40 -25.88 32.94
C ALA A 161 -11.96 -26.71 34.15
N ASP A 162 -12.78 -27.69 34.56
CA ASP A 162 -12.48 -28.61 35.66
C ASP A 162 -11.20 -29.44 35.39
N HIS A 163 -11.03 -29.95 34.17
CA HIS A 163 -9.82 -30.70 33.78
C HIS A 163 -8.56 -29.83 33.73
N SER A 164 -8.70 -28.55 33.39
CA SER A 164 -7.58 -27.61 33.22
C SER A 164 -7.25 -26.82 34.49
N GLY A 165 -8.02 -27.02 35.58
CA GLY A 165 -7.88 -26.28 36.82
C GLY A 165 -8.23 -24.78 36.70
N ILE A 166 -9.07 -24.42 35.74
CA ILE A 166 -9.51 -23.04 35.49
C ILE A 166 -10.93 -22.89 36.01
N ARG A 167 -11.25 -21.74 36.62
CA ARG A 167 -12.62 -21.44 37.03
C ARG A 167 -13.50 -21.18 35.80
N PHE A 168 -14.57 -21.97 35.64
CA PHE A 168 -15.60 -21.67 34.64
C PHE A 168 -16.41 -20.43 35.04
N ASP A 169 -16.60 -19.49 34.11
CA ASP A 169 -17.47 -18.33 34.29
C ASP A 169 -18.74 -18.47 33.43
N ASP A 170 -19.78 -19.02 34.05
CA ASP A 170 -21.07 -19.33 33.39
C ASP A 170 -21.78 -18.08 32.86
N ALA A 171 -21.71 -16.96 33.60
CA ALA A 171 -22.33 -15.72 33.21
C ALA A 171 -21.62 -15.10 32.00
N ALA A 172 -20.28 -15.06 32.03
CA ALA A 172 -19.50 -14.53 30.93
C ALA A 172 -19.68 -15.36 29.66
N TYR A 173 -19.60 -16.69 29.76
CA TYR A 173 -19.89 -17.59 28.65
C TYR A 173 -21.28 -17.32 28.07
N SER A 174 -22.32 -17.27 28.91
CA SER A 174 -23.70 -17.11 28.46
C SER A 174 -23.94 -15.76 27.78
N ASN A 175 -23.34 -14.68 28.31
CA ASN A 175 -23.39 -13.35 27.69
C ASN A 175 -22.72 -13.35 26.31
N GLY A 176 -21.51 -13.92 26.22
CA GLY A 176 -20.80 -14.07 24.96
C GLY A 176 -21.62 -14.86 23.94
N TRP A 177 -22.19 -15.99 24.38
CA TRP A 177 -23.04 -16.83 23.55
C TRP A 177 -24.28 -16.11 23.03
N GLN A 178 -24.96 -15.30 23.84
CA GLN A 178 -26.11 -14.51 23.38
C GLN A 178 -25.71 -13.53 22.26
N VAL A 179 -24.56 -12.86 22.40
CA VAL A 179 -24.01 -11.97 21.38
C VAL A 179 -23.68 -12.75 20.11
N GLY A 180 -23.03 -13.91 20.25
CA GLY A 180 -22.68 -14.76 19.12
C GLY A 180 -23.91 -15.33 18.39
N ASN A 181 -24.90 -15.81 19.13
CA ASN A 181 -26.13 -16.35 18.56
C ASN A 181 -26.93 -15.28 17.82
N ARG A 182 -26.95 -14.03 18.34
CA ARG A 182 -27.51 -12.89 17.60
C ARG A 182 -26.81 -12.70 16.26
N GLN A 183 -25.47 -12.74 16.24
CA GLN A 183 -24.68 -12.63 15.02
C GLN A 183 -24.96 -13.78 14.05
N PHE A 184 -25.04 -15.03 14.52
CA PHE A 184 -25.40 -16.18 13.70
C PHE A 184 -26.72 -15.98 12.93
N TRP A 185 -27.77 -15.51 13.61
CA TRP A 185 -29.07 -15.25 12.97
C TRP A 185 -29.06 -14.03 12.05
N GLN A 186 -28.29 -13.00 12.40
CA GLN A 186 -28.07 -11.84 11.52
C GLN A 186 -27.39 -12.26 10.22
N ASP A 187 -26.31 -13.04 10.29
CA ASP A 187 -25.57 -13.52 9.14
C ASP A 187 -26.42 -14.49 8.30
N ALA A 188 -27.19 -15.37 8.94
CA ALA A 188 -28.13 -16.24 8.24
C ALA A 188 -29.15 -15.43 7.43
N GLY A 189 -29.76 -14.40 8.03
CA GLY A 189 -30.74 -13.54 7.36
C GLY A 189 -30.14 -12.77 6.19
N ALA A 190 -28.96 -12.17 6.38
CA ALA A 190 -28.25 -11.47 5.33
C ALA A 190 -27.85 -12.40 4.17
N ASN A 191 -27.28 -13.57 4.48
CA ASN A 191 -26.85 -14.54 3.47
C ASN A 191 -28.03 -15.12 2.68
N ASP A 192 -29.12 -15.46 3.35
CA ASP A 192 -30.31 -15.99 2.68
C ASP A 192 -30.89 -14.92 1.73
N ALA A 193 -30.99 -13.66 2.18
CA ALA A 193 -31.41 -12.55 1.33
C ALA A 193 -30.48 -12.29 0.15
N SER A 194 -29.15 -12.28 0.36
CA SER A 194 -28.16 -12.04 -0.70
C SER A 194 -28.17 -13.12 -1.80
N ASN A 195 -28.68 -14.31 -1.46
CA ASN A 195 -28.84 -15.43 -2.39
C ASN A 195 -30.25 -15.54 -2.99
N GLY A 196 -31.14 -14.59 -2.68
CA GLY A 196 -32.53 -14.61 -3.17
C GLY A 196 -33.38 -15.74 -2.57
N VAL A 197 -33.04 -16.18 -1.36
CA VAL A 197 -33.81 -17.16 -0.59
C VAL A 197 -34.97 -16.44 0.11
N PRO A 198 -36.23 -16.93 -0.02
CA PRO A 198 -37.39 -16.27 0.58
C PRO A 198 -37.42 -16.40 2.11
N ASP A 199 -38.01 -15.43 2.80
CA ASP A 199 -38.18 -15.46 4.27
C ASP A 199 -38.97 -16.67 4.76
N SER A 200 -39.77 -17.33 3.91
CA SER A 200 -40.47 -18.57 4.24
C SER A 200 -39.52 -19.73 4.64
N GLU A 201 -38.26 -19.70 4.19
CA GLU A 201 -37.25 -20.68 4.61
C GLU A 201 -36.81 -20.51 6.07
N LEU A 202 -37.07 -19.36 6.69
CA LEU A 202 -36.84 -19.14 8.12
C LEU A 202 -37.56 -20.19 8.96
N GLN A 203 -38.77 -20.61 8.59
CA GLN A 203 -39.53 -21.60 9.35
C GLN A 203 -38.78 -22.94 9.42
N LYS A 204 -38.20 -23.39 8.29
CA LYS A 204 -37.41 -24.64 8.26
C LYS A 204 -36.13 -24.50 9.07
N ARG A 205 -35.41 -23.38 8.91
CA ARG A 205 -34.18 -23.09 9.66
C ARG A 205 -34.43 -23.02 11.16
N ALA A 206 -35.47 -22.31 11.59
CA ALA A 206 -35.88 -22.20 12.98
C ALA A 206 -36.27 -23.58 13.57
N SER A 207 -36.95 -24.42 12.78
CA SER A 207 -37.32 -25.77 13.21
C SER A 207 -36.07 -26.66 13.42
N SER A 208 -35.12 -26.61 12.50
CA SER A 208 -33.84 -27.34 12.60
C SER A 208 -32.97 -26.81 13.75
N ALA A 209 -32.94 -25.50 13.97
CA ALA A 209 -32.22 -24.89 15.09
C ALA A 209 -32.82 -25.32 16.44
N ARG A 210 -34.16 -25.30 16.57
CA ARG A 210 -34.88 -25.76 17.77
C ARG A 210 -34.61 -27.24 18.06
N SER A 211 -34.57 -28.10 17.04
CA SER A 211 -34.27 -29.54 17.24
C SER A 211 -32.84 -29.78 17.73
N LEU A 212 -31.93 -28.85 17.46
CA LEU A 212 -30.54 -28.88 17.94
C LEU A 212 -30.36 -28.13 19.28
N GLY A 213 -31.42 -27.56 19.85
CA GLY A 213 -31.36 -26.80 21.11
C GLY A 213 -30.81 -25.38 20.97
N VAL A 214 -30.72 -24.86 19.74
CA VAL A 214 -30.24 -23.50 19.46
C VAL A 214 -31.38 -22.50 19.66
N GLN A 215 -31.13 -21.41 20.39
CA GLN A 215 -32.13 -20.36 20.57
C GLN A 215 -32.33 -19.59 19.26
N VAL A 216 -33.58 -19.51 18.81
CA VAL A 216 -33.94 -18.80 17.57
C VAL A 216 -34.09 -17.31 17.84
N GLN A 217 -33.48 -16.47 16.98
CA GLN A 217 -33.64 -15.01 16.98
C GLN A 217 -34.32 -14.57 15.66
N GLU A 218 -35.64 -14.75 15.57
CA GLU A 218 -36.40 -14.50 14.33
C GLU A 218 -36.42 -13.01 13.93
N ASP A 219 -36.49 -12.11 14.90
CA ASP A 219 -36.47 -10.66 14.70
C ASP A 219 -35.13 -10.18 14.11
N VAL A 220 -34.03 -10.71 14.64
CA VAL A 220 -32.67 -10.40 14.19
C VAL A 220 -32.45 -10.89 12.76
N TYR A 221 -32.86 -12.13 12.47
CA TYR A 221 -32.83 -12.69 11.13
C TYR A 221 -33.63 -11.82 10.15
N ARG A 222 -34.90 -11.52 10.48
CA ARG A 222 -35.78 -10.75 9.58
C ARG A 222 -35.31 -9.33 9.37
N ALA A 223 -34.73 -8.69 10.38
CA ALA A 223 -34.15 -7.36 10.24
C ALA A 223 -32.98 -7.38 9.24
N ALA A 224 -32.08 -8.35 9.36
CA ALA A 224 -30.95 -8.52 8.44
C ALA A 224 -31.43 -8.87 7.01
N TRP A 225 -32.36 -9.81 6.90
CA TRP A 225 -32.93 -10.24 5.62
C TRP A 225 -33.62 -9.08 4.88
N ASN A 226 -34.43 -8.28 5.59
CA ASN A 226 -35.12 -7.13 4.99
C ASN A 226 -34.16 -6.02 4.56
N GLY A 227 -33.03 -5.86 5.25
CA GLY A 227 -31.99 -4.92 4.84
C GLY A 227 -31.26 -5.39 3.58
N GLU A 228 -30.89 -6.67 3.52
CA GLU A 228 -30.01 -7.19 2.47
C GLU A 228 -30.75 -7.58 1.18
N ILE A 229 -32.05 -7.90 1.26
CA ILE A 229 -32.82 -8.29 0.07
C ILE A 229 -32.87 -7.16 -0.97
N VAL A 230 -32.77 -5.90 -0.54
CA VAL A 230 -32.68 -4.75 -1.43
C VAL A 230 -31.38 -4.79 -2.24
N ASN A 231 -30.26 -5.15 -1.61
CA ASN A 231 -28.96 -5.29 -2.27
C ASN A 231 -28.95 -6.47 -3.25
N TYR A 232 -29.60 -7.58 -2.93
CA TYR A 232 -29.82 -8.67 -3.87
C TYR A 232 -30.46 -8.17 -5.18
N TRP A 233 -31.54 -7.39 -5.10
CA TRP A 233 -32.22 -6.87 -6.29
C TRP A 233 -31.36 -5.87 -7.08
N ARG A 234 -30.60 -5.00 -6.40
CA ARG A 234 -29.64 -4.11 -7.06
C ARG A 234 -28.56 -4.89 -7.81
N ASN A 235 -27.95 -5.88 -7.15
CA ASN A 235 -26.89 -6.70 -7.72
C ASN A 235 -27.40 -7.55 -8.88
N LEU A 236 -28.62 -8.10 -8.76
CA LEU A 236 -29.27 -8.85 -9.82
C LEU A 236 -29.55 -7.97 -11.03
N GLY A 237 -30.09 -6.76 -10.82
CA GLY A 237 -30.35 -5.79 -11.89
C GLY A 237 -29.08 -5.40 -12.64
N ALA A 238 -28.01 -5.07 -11.91
CA ALA A 238 -26.73 -4.73 -12.50
C ALA A 238 -26.10 -5.92 -13.26
N ARG A 239 -26.25 -7.16 -12.78
CA ARG A 239 -25.77 -8.35 -13.51
C ARG A 239 -26.58 -8.57 -14.79
N ASP A 240 -27.90 -8.58 -14.66
CA ASP A 240 -28.82 -8.91 -15.74
C ASP A 240 -28.76 -7.92 -16.91
N ALA A 241 -28.44 -6.66 -16.64
CA ALA A 241 -28.23 -5.60 -17.63
C ALA A 241 -27.24 -5.98 -18.75
N VAL A 242 -26.25 -6.81 -18.44
CA VAL A 242 -25.19 -7.22 -19.38
C VAL A 242 -25.14 -8.74 -19.59
N THR A 243 -26.20 -9.45 -19.19
CA THR A 243 -26.34 -10.91 -19.43
C THR A 243 -27.69 -11.28 -20.07
N GLY A 244 -28.43 -10.30 -20.58
CA GLY A 244 -29.62 -10.51 -21.41
C GLY A 244 -30.91 -10.84 -20.66
N SER A 245 -30.97 -10.58 -19.35
CA SER A 245 -32.18 -10.79 -18.54
C SER A 245 -32.87 -9.46 -18.20
N GLU A 246 -34.19 -9.51 -18.03
CA GLU A 246 -35.01 -8.34 -17.68
C GLU A 246 -35.92 -8.65 -16.49
N PHE A 247 -36.45 -7.58 -15.90
CA PHE A 247 -37.29 -7.67 -14.71
C PHE A 247 -38.51 -8.58 -14.90
N GLY A 248 -39.11 -8.62 -16.09
CA GLY A 248 -40.28 -9.45 -16.36
C GLY A 248 -40.04 -10.94 -16.07
N VAL A 249 -38.84 -11.45 -16.40
CA VAL A 249 -38.44 -12.83 -16.10
C VAL A 249 -38.20 -13.00 -14.61
N ARG A 250 -37.37 -12.14 -14.00
CA ARG A 250 -37.00 -12.21 -12.59
C ARG A 250 -38.18 -12.03 -11.63
N GLY A 251 -39.12 -11.17 -11.99
CA GLY A 251 -40.35 -10.96 -11.23
C GLY A 251 -41.24 -12.20 -11.20
N ARG A 252 -41.32 -12.97 -12.31
CA ARG A 252 -42.04 -14.25 -12.33
C ARG A 252 -41.34 -15.31 -11.47
N GLU A 253 -40.02 -15.44 -11.60
CA GLU A 253 -39.22 -16.35 -10.77
C GLU A 253 -39.35 -16.03 -9.28
N ALA A 254 -39.28 -14.75 -8.92
CA ALA A 254 -39.44 -14.29 -7.54
C ALA A 254 -40.85 -14.61 -6.99
N ARG A 255 -41.91 -14.37 -7.77
CA ARG A 255 -43.28 -14.73 -7.36
C ARG A 255 -43.45 -16.23 -7.15
N GLN A 256 -42.89 -17.06 -8.04
CA GLN A 256 -42.92 -18.52 -7.89
C GLN A 256 -42.22 -19.00 -6.62
N LYS A 257 -41.14 -18.33 -6.23
CA LYS A 257 -40.38 -18.62 -5.00
C LYS A 257 -40.96 -17.97 -3.74
N GLY A 258 -41.95 -17.10 -3.86
CA GLY A 258 -42.44 -16.28 -2.73
C GLY A 258 -41.43 -15.25 -2.23
N LEU A 259 -40.50 -14.81 -3.08
CA LEU A 259 -39.50 -13.80 -2.76
C LEU A 259 -40.11 -12.39 -2.81
N LYS A 260 -39.80 -11.55 -1.81
CA LYS A 260 -40.20 -10.13 -1.83
C LYS A 260 -39.53 -9.41 -3.00
N ILE A 261 -40.33 -8.63 -3.73
CA ILE A 261 -39.90 -7.97 -4.97
C ILE A 261 -39.58 -6.50 -4.71
N PHE A 262 -38.41 -6.07 -5.19
CA PHE A 262 -37.94 -4.68 -5.18
C PHE A 262 -37.63 -4.24 -6.61
N GLU A 263 -38.71 -3.94 -7.35
CA GLU A 263 -38.64 -3.62 -8.78
C GLU A 263 -37.89 -2.31 -9.05
N ALA A 264 -38.12 -1.29 -8.23
CA ALA A 264 -37.49 0.02 -8.41
C ALA A 264 -35.97 -0.07 -8.29
N GLU A 265 -35.49 -0.81 -7.29
CA GLU A 265 -34.06 -1.00 -7.01
C GLU A 265 -33.39 -1.87 -8.08
N TYR A 266 -34.08 -2.89 -8.57
CA TYR A 266 -33.64 -3.66 -9.73
C TYR A 266 -33.50 -2.77 -10.97
N ARG A 267 -34.57 -2.06 -11.35
CA ARG A 267 -34.61 -1.24 -12.57
C ARG A 267 -33.57 -0.13 -12.54
N GLN A 268 -33.44 0.56 -11.41
CA GLN A 268 -32.44 1.62 -11.24
C GLN A 268 -31.02 1.08 -11.43
N ALA A 269 -30.68 -0.07 -10.82
CA ALA A 269 -29.36 -0.67 -10.97
C ALA A 269 -29.12 -1.20 -12.39
N TRP A 270 -30.14 -1.77 -13.01
CA TRP A 270 -30.12 -2.26 -14.38
C TRP A 270 -29.87 -1.13 -15.39
N GLU A 271 -30.65 -0.04 -15.31
CA GLU A 271 -30.49 1.15 -16.16
C GLU A 271 -29.12 1.80 -15.95
N LYS A 272 -28.68 1.96 -14.70
CA LYS A 272 -27.35 2.48 -14.37
C LYS A 272 -26.25 1.68 -15.04
N ARG A 273 -26.29 0.35 -14.94
CA ARG A 273 -25.26 -0.50 -15.55
C ARG A 273 -25.25 -0.40 -17.08
N LEU A 274 -26.43 -0.28 -17.71
CA LEU A 274 -26.52 -0.08 -19.15
C LEU A 274 -25.94 1.26 -19.59
N MET A 275 -26.21 2.34 -18.85
CA MET A 275 -25.57 3.63 -19.11
C MET A 275 -24.04 3.52 -19.09
N GLU A 276 -23.49 2.87 -18.05
CA GLU A 276 -22.05 2.62 -17.93
C GLU A 276 -21.50 1.77 -19.09
N HIS A 277 -22.23 0.74 -19.50
CA HIS A 277 -21.85 -0.10 -20.64
C HIS A 277 -21.78 0.70 -21.95
N TRP A 278 -22.82 1.47 -22.27
CA TRP A 278 -22.87 2.24 -23.51
C TRP A 278 -21.85 3.38 -23.53
N GLU A 279 -21.57 4.00 -22.38
CA GLU A 279 -20.50 4.97 -22.24
C GLU A 279 -19.13 4.33 -22.47
N GLN A 280 -18.88 3.15 -21.89
CA GLN A 280 -17.65 2.41 -22.09
C GLN A 280 -17.47 2.00 -23.56
N ALA A 281 -18.52 1.46 -24.20
CA ALA A 281 -18.49 1.11 -25.62
C ALA A 281 -18.18 2.32 -26.50
N GLY A 282 -18.77 3.48 -26.19
CA GLY A 282 -18.47 4.74 -26.87
C GLY A 282 -17.00 5.13 -26.73
N ARG A 283 -16.42 5.04 -25.52
CA ARG A 283 -14.99 5.32 -25.30
C ARG A 283 -14.07 4.37 -26.06
N GLU A 284 -14.35 3.07 -26.03
CA GLU A 284 -13.55 2.03 -26.68
C GLU A 284 -13.55 2.13 -28.21
N ASP A 285 -14.60 2.72 -28.77
CA ASP A 285 -14.72 2.97 -30.20
C ASP A 285 -14.23 4.38 -30.59
N GLY A 286 -14.36 5.36 -29.71
CA GLY A 286 -13.95 6.75 -29.98
C GLY A 286 -12.45 6.87 -30.29
N TYR A 287 -11.64 6.00 -29.69
CA TYR A 287 -10.20 6.01 -29.89
C TYR A 287 -9.77 5.20 -31.13
N GLY A 288 -9.79 5.86 -32.30
CA GLY A 288 -9.21 5.33 -33.55
C GLY A 288 -10.04 4.29 -34.29
N LYS A 289 -11.30 4.06 -33.90
CA LYS A 289 -12.26 3.22 -34.64
C LYS A 289 -13.38 4.07 -35.24
N PRO A 290 -14.09 3.58 -36.28
CA PRO A 290 -15.27 4.27 -36.80
C PRO A 290 -16.38 4.36 -35.76
N PHE A 291 -17.38 5.19 -36.05
CA PHE A 291 -18.61 5.27 -35.25
C PHE A 291 -19.48 4.03 -35.50
N LEU A 292 -19.67 3.19 -34.47
CA LEU A 292 -20.27 1.84 -34.60
C LEU A 292 -21.61 1.68 -33.88
N LEU A 293 -22.28 2.79 -33.50
CA LEU A 293 -23.50 2.75 -32.69
C LEU A 293 -24.59 1.82 -33.27
N GLU A 294 -24.92 1.98 -34.55
CA GLU A 294 -26.02 1.23 -35.17
C GLU A 294 -25.70 -0.27 -35.26
N GLU A 295 -24.44 -0.63 -35.50
CA GLU A 295 -23.98 -2.03 -35.48
C GLU A 295 -24.09 -2.61 -34.05
N ARG A 296 -23.69 -1.85 -33.03
CA ARG A 296 -23.80 -2.30 -31.64
C ARG A 296 -25.25 -2.45 -31.20
N ILE A 297 -26.14 -1.52 -31.57
CA ILE A 297 -27.57 -1.64 -31.27
C ILE A 297 -28.16 -2.87 -31.96
N ALA A 298 -27.80 -3.12 -33.24
CA ALA A 298 -28.25 -4.31 -33.97
C ALA A 298 -27.80 -5.62 -33.31
N ASN A 299 -26.59 -5.64 -32.74
CA ASN A 299 -26.02 -6.81 -32.10
C ASN A 299 -26.31 -6.93 -30.58
N ALA A 300 -26.84 -5.88 -29.94
CA ALA A 300 -26.98 -5.79 -28.49
C ALA A 300 -27.64 -7.03 -27.86
N ARG A 301 -28.75 -7.51 -28.43
CA ARG A 301 -29.45 -8.70 -27.94
C ARG A 301 -28.60 -9.98 -28.01
N ARG A 302 -27.84 -10.15 -29.09
CA ARG A 302 -26.92 -11.29 -29.25
C ARG A 302 -25.81 -11.23 -28.20
N ASP A 303 -25.37 -10.02 -27.88
CA ASP A 303 -24.28 -9.78 -26.94
C ASP A 303 -24.77 -9.68 -25.48
N GLY A 304 -26.07 -9.94 -25.23
CA GLY A 304 -26.66 -9.97 -23.88
C GLY A 304 -26.89 -8.59 -23.27
N VAL A 305 -26.97 -7.54 -24.08
CA VAL A 305 -27.15 -6.15 -23.63
C VAL A 305 -28.42 -5.55 -24.23
N PHE A 306 -28.95 -4.51 -23.59
CA PHE A 306 -30.15 -3.80 -24.04
C PHE A 306 -29.84 -2.34 -24.40
N ALA A 307 -30.48 -1.84 -25.46
CA ALA A 307 -30.51 -0.42 -25.74
C ALA A 307 -31.58 0.25 -24.87
N ILE A 308 -31.18 1.33 -24.19
CA ILE A 308 -32.04 2.25 -23.43
C ILE A 308 -32.31 3.54 -24.23
N PRO A 309 -33.33 4.35 -23.86
CA PRO A 309 -33.66 5.59 -24.59
C PRO A 309 -32.44 6.53 -24.80
N ASP A 310 -31.57 6.64 -23.80
CA ASP A 310 -30.39 7.52 -23.84
C ASP A 310 -29.15 6.90 -24.50
N THR A 311 -29.23 5.67 -25.01
CA THR A 311 -28.09 4.92 -25.59
C THR A 311 -27.32 5.75 -26.61
N ARG A 312 -28.04 6.38 -27.55
CA ARG A 312 -27.45 7.20 -28.61
C ARG A 312 -26.69 8.38 -28.04
N THR A 313 -27.31 9.14 -27.13
CA THR A 313 -26.69 10.32 -26.52
C THR A 313 -25.45 9.96 -25.72
N ILE A 314 -25.52 8.91 -24.90
CA ILE A 314 -24.42 8.46 -24.04
C ILE A 314 -23.24 7.97 -24.89
N TYR A 315 -23.50 7.09 -25.84
CA TYR A 315 -22.47 6.53 -26.72
C TYR A 315 -21.83 7.64 -27.56
N THR A 316 -22.62 8.48 -28.23
CA THR A 316 -22.10 9.55 -29.09
C THR A 316 -21.21 10.51 -28.32
N ARG A 317 -21.65 10.99 -27.16
CA ARG A 317 -20.84 11.89 -26.33
C ARG A 317 -19.52 11.25 -25.91
N ALA A 318 -19.54 9.98 -25.50
CA ALA A 318 -18.34 9.26 -25.09
C ALA A 318 -17.38 9.01 -26.26
N TRP A 319 -17.93 8.65 -27.43
CA TRP A 319 -17.17 8.46 -28.66
C TRP A 319 -16.52 9.75 -29.13
N GLU A 320 -17.27 10.85 -29.19
CA GLU A 320 -16.76 12.16 -29.63
C GLU A 320 -15.65 12.67 -28.71
N ALA A 321 -15.81 12.50 -27.39
CA ALA A 321 -14.80 12.90 -26.42
C ALA A 321 -13.47 12.14 -26.61
N GLU A 322 -13.52 10.82 -26.81
CA GLU A 322 -12.31 10.03 -27.06
C GLU A 322 -11.75 10.21 -28.48
N ASN A 323 -12.61 10.44 -29.48
CA ASN A 323 -12.17 10.77 -30.83
C ASN A 323 -11.45 12.12 -30.88
N ALA A 324 -11.92 13.11 -30.14
CA ALA A 324 -11.23 14.40 -30.00
C ALA A 324 -9.84 14.24 -29.36
N ARG A 325 -9.67 13.29 -28.43
CA ARG A 325 -8.35 12.98 -27.84
C ARG A 325 -7.45 12.21 -28.79
N TYR A 326 -8.01 11.38 -29.66
CA TYR A 326 -7.27 10.63 -30.69
C TYR A 326 -6.82 11.55 -31.84
N CYS A 327 -7.74 12.36 -32.36
CA CYS A 327 -7.59 13.21 -33.54
C CYS A 327 -6.86 14.53 -33.27
N VAL A 328 -5.67 14.45 -32.66
CA VAL A 328 -4.80 15.61 -32.42
C VAL A 328 -3.47 15.47 -33.19
N PRO A 329 -2.89 16.59 -33.68
CA PRO A 329 -1.63 16.57 -34.44
C PRO A 329 -0.48 15.85 -33.73
N GLU A 330 -0.41 15.96 -32.40
CA GLU A 330 0.62 15.32 -31.59
C GLU A 330 0.56 13.80 -31.68
N ASN A 331 -0.64 13.21 -31.60
CA ASN A 331 -0.80 11.77 -31.75
C ASN A 331 -0.41 11.34 -33.16
N ALA A 332 -0.83 12.09 -34.19
CA ALA A 332 -0.46 11.80 -35.57
C ALA A 332 1.06 11.82 -35.77
N PHE A 333 1.73 12.83 -35.23
CA PHE A 333 3.19 12.91 -35.23
C PHE A 333 3.85 11.73 -34.53
N GLU A 334 3.39 11.35 -33.33
CA GLU A 334 3.97 10.20 -32.60
C GLU A 334 3.74 8.87 -33.33
N HIS A 335 2.56 8.67 -33.93
CA HIS A 335 2.29 7.51 -34.78
C HIS A 335 3.25 7.47 -35.98
N GLY A 336 3.45 8.59 -36.67
CA GLY A 336 4.40 8.71 -37.78
C GLY A 336 5.84 8.44 -37.35
N ARG A 337 6.27 9.04 -36.22
CA ARG A 337 7.60 8.84 -35.64
C ARG A 337 7.87 7.39 -35.26
N ALA A 338 6.86 6.70 -34.71
CA ALA A 338 6.92 5.28 -34.37
C ALA A 338 6.71 4.34 -35.56
N ASN A 339 6.46 4.88 -36.76
CA ASN A 339 6.10 4.14 -37.97
C ASN A 339 4.90 3.19 -37.77
N ARG A 340 3.88 3.67 -37.04
CA ARG A 340 2.62 2.95 -36.80
C ARG A 340 1.50 3.60 -37.59
N SER A 341 0.62 2.80 -38.18
CA SER A 341 -0.55 3.36 -38.85
C SER A 341 -1.44 4.15 -37.89
N MET A 342 -2.04 5.23 -38.39
CA MET A 342 -3.09 5.99 -37.71
C MET A 342 -4.32 6.02 -38.62
N ALA A 343 -5.48 5.63 -38.10
CA ALA A 343 -6.75 5.73 -38.80
C ALA A 343 -7.23 7.20 -38.89
N ILE A 344 -6.62 8.01 -39.75
CA ILE A 344 -6.94 9.44 -39.90
C ILE A 344 -8.35 9.64 -40.48
N GLU A 345 -8.85 8.68 -41.26
CA GLU A 345 -10.17 8.77 -41.89
C GLU A 345 -11.33 8.74 -40.89
N VAL A 346 -11.10 8.30 -39.65
CA VAL A 346 -12.12 8.37 -38.58
C VAL A 346 -12.25 9.77 -37.97
N CYS A 347 -11.31 10.67 -38.26
CA CYS A 347 -11.33 12.05 -37.80
C CYS A 347 -12.21 12.93 -38.70
N GLY A 348 -12.70 14.03 -38.15
CA GLY A 348 -13.47 15.03 -38.89
C GLY A 348 -12.70 15.56 -40.11
N SER A 349 -13.41 15.72 -41.24
CA SER A 349 -12.82 16.13 -42.53
C SER A 349 -11.84 17.31 -42.43
N PRO A 350 -12.15 18.42 -41.70
CA PRO A 350 -11.25 19.58 -41.61
C PRO A 350 -9.89 19.29 -40.95
N LEU A 351 -9.80 18.24 -40.12
CA LEU A 351 -8.57 17.89 -39.40
C LEU A 351 -7.68 16.93 -40.21
N ARG A 352 -8.22 16.21 -41.19
CA ARG A 352 -7.51 15.10 -41.85
C ARG A 352 -6.20 15.54 -42.51
N ASP A 353 -6.20 16.67 -43.20
CA ASP A 353 -4.99 17.18 -43.87
C ASP A 353 -3.92 17.60 -42.86
N LYS A 354 -4.32 18.27 -41.77
CA LYS A 354 -3.42 18.64 -40.67
C LYS A 354 -2.80 17.40 -40.02
N LEU A 355 -3.61 16.37 -39.77
CA LEU A 355 -3.14 15.11 -39.20
C LEU A 355 -2.21 14.35 -40.15
N LYS A 356 -2.52 14.31 -41.46
CA LYS A 356 -1.63 13.73 -42.49
C LYS A 356 -0.28 14.44 -42.49
N HIS A 357 -0.28 15.78 -42.45
CA HIS A 357 0.95 16.56 -42.39
C HIS A 357 1.77 16.26 -41.12
N ALA A 358 1.12 16.23 -39.96
CA ALA A 358 1.78 15.90 -38.70
C ALA A 358 2.36 14.48 -38.69
N TYR A 359 1.63 13.51 -39.25
CA TYR A 359 2.09 12.14 -39.42
C TYR A 359 3.36 12.05 -40.28
N PHE A 360 3.37 12.68 -41.47
CA PHE A 360 4.57 12.70 -42.32
C PHE A 360 5.73 13.45 -41.66
N SER A 361 5.45 14.56 -40.96
CA SER A 361 6.47 15.28 -40.17
C SER A 361 7.10 14.38 -39.08
N GLY A 362 6.33 13.47 -38.50
CA GLY A 362 6.84 12.45 -37.57
C GLY A 362 7.78 11.44 -38.24
N GLN A 363 7.46 10.99 -39.45
CA GLN A 363 8.33 10.10 -40.23
C GLN A 363 9.65 10.78 -40.63
N ASP A 364 9.59 12.03 -41.06
CA ASP A 364 10.77 12.85 -41.34
C ASP A 364 11.61 13.06 -40.07
N PHE A 365 10.95 13.30 -38.94
CA PHE A 365 11.62 13.43 -37.65
C PHE A 365 12.34 12.15 -37.26
N ALA A 366 11.71 10.99 -37.39
CA ALA A 366 12.35 9.70 -37.12
C ALA A 366 13.59 9.48 -38.01
N SER A 367 13.50 9.87 -39.28
CA SER A 367 14.63 9.82 -40.21
C SER A 367 15.77 10.76 -39.78
N ALA A 368 15.44 11.98 -39.36
CA ALA A 368 16.40 12.96 -38.84
C ALA A 368 17.03 12.50 -37.51
N GLU A 369 16.28 11.82 -36.65
CA GLU A 369 16.76 11.24 -35.39
C GLU A 369 17.80 10.13 -35.63
N VAL A 370 17.56 9.27 -36.63
CA VAL A 370 18.55 8.26 -37.04
C VAL A 370 19.84 8.92 -37.53
N ARG A 371 19.74 9.97 -38.36
CA ARG A 371 20.90 10.73 -38.83
C ARG A 371 21.62 11.44 -37.68
N GLN A 372 20.89 11.99 -36.72
CA GLN A 372 21.47 12.62 -35.52
C GLN A 372 22.32 11.60 -34.75
N ARG A 373 21.79 10.40 -34.50
CA ARG A 373 22.52 9.33 -33.81
C ARG A 373 23.81 8.96 -34.55
N GLN A 374 23.75 8.84 -35.88
CA GLN A 374 24.93 8.57 -36.68
C GLN A 374 25.96 9.71 -36.60
N GLY A 375 25.52 10.98 -36.75
CA GLY A 375 26.41 12.13 -36.68
C GLY A 375 27.08 12.29 -35.31
N VAL A 376 26.37 11.97 -34.22
CA VAL A 376 26.95 11.96 -32.85
C VAL A 376 28.04 10.90 -32.74
N GLU A 377 27.82 9.71 -33.30
CA GLU A 377 28.81 8.64 -33.29
C GLU A 377 30.05 9.01 -34.14
N ASP A 378 29.84 9.59 -35.32
CA ASP A 378 30.92 10.07 -36.18
C ASP A 378 31.76 11.16 -35.48
N ALA A 379 31.10 12.13 -34.83
CA ALA A 379 31.77 13.16 -34.04
C ALA A 379 32.61 12.57 -32.90
N ARG A 380 32.06 11.59 -32.16
CA ARG A 380 32.79 10.87 -31.10
C ARG A 380 34.02 10.14 -31.63
N GLN A 381 33.91 9.51 -32.81
CA GLN A 381 35.06 8.85 -33.44
C GLN A 381 36.16 9.85 -33.83
N ILE A 382 35.78 11.03 -34.33
CA ILE A 382 36.74 12.11 -34.63
C ILE A 382 37.39 12.61 -33.33
N GLU A 383 36.62 12.83 -32.27
CA GLU A 383 37.13 13.23 -30.94
C GLU A 383 38.13 12.21 -30.37
N ALA A 384 37.83 10.91 -30.48
CA ALA A 384 38.74 9.86 -30.05
C ALA A 384 40.06 9.88 -30.83
N ARG A 385 39.99 10.03 -32.17
CA ARG A 385 41.18 10.16 -33.03
C ARG A 385 41.99 11.42 -32.70
N LEU A 386 41.33 12.53 -32.39
CA LEU A 386 41.98 13.77 -31.95
C LEU A 386 42.70 13.57 -30.62
N TYR A 387 42.05 12.94 -29.64
CA TYR A 387 42.65 12.64 -28.34
C TYR A 387 43.90 11.76 -28.49
N ASP A 388 43.80 10.66 -29.22
CA ASP A 388 44.92 9.74 -29.47
C ASP A 388 46.05 10.40 -30.26
N GLY A 389 45.70 11.18 -31.27
CA GLY A 389 46.67 11.93 -32.07
C GLY A 389 47.40 13.00 -31.25
N ARG A 390 46.70 13.74 -30.37
CA ARG A 390 47.32 14.70 -29.43
C ARG A 390 48.25 14.00 -28.45
N LYS A 391 47.85 12.84 -27.91
CA LYS A 391 48.70 12.03 -27.04
C LYS A 391 49.95 11.49 -27.77
N ARG A 392 49.83 11.16 -29.06
CA ARG A 392 50.98 10.79 -29.90
C ARG A 392 51.89 12.00 -30.14
N LEU A 393 51.33 13.17 -30.40
CA LEU A 393 52.08 14.42 -30.57
C LEU A 393 52.87 14.76 -29.31
N ASP A 394 52.25 14.68 -28.12
CA ASP A 394 52.92 14.93 -26.84
C ASP A 394 54.06 13.95 -26.55
N ARG A 395 53.93 12.69 -26.99
CA ARG A 395 55.01 11.70 -26.91
C ARG A 395 56.14 12.07 -27.87
N LEU A 396 55.81 12.37 -29.12
CA LEU A 396 56.78 12.74 -30.14
C LEU A 396 57.54 14.03 -29.76
N ASP A 397 56.86 15.05 -29.21
CA ASP A 397 57.46 16.28 -28.71
C ASP A 397 58.40 16.03 -27.52
N ARG A 398 58.09 15.05 -26.66
CA ARG A 398 59.02 14.61 -25.60
C ARG A 398 60.22 13.87 -26.18
N ASP A 399 60.02 12.99 -27.14
CA ASP A 399 61.10 12.23 -27.77
C ASP A 399 62.05 13.14 -28.57
N ILE A 400 61.52 14.15 -29.25
CA ILE A 400 62.32 15.18 -29.93
C ILE A 400 63.15 15.95 -28.90
N ARG A 401 62.54 16.44 -27.81
CA ARG A 401 63.27 17.17 -26.75
C ARG A 401 64.35 16.31 -26.09
N ASN A 402 64.04 15.06 -25.75
CA ASN A 402 64.96 14.15 -25.06
C ASN A 402 66.15 13.70 -25.95
N ASN A 403 66.04 13.83 -27.27
CA ASN A 403 67.09 13.44 -28.22
C ASN A 403 67.77 14.64 -28.89
N GLN A 404 67.60 15.84 -28.34
CA GLN A 404 68.41 16.98 -28.72
C GLN A 404 69.88 16.74 -28.30
N PRO A 405 70.84 17.15 -29.13
CA PRO A 405 72.26 17.01 -28.80
C PRO A 405 72.61 17.85 -27.57
N THR A 406 73.26 17.22 -26.60
CA THR A 406 73.77 17.87 -25.38
C THR A 406 75.29 17.78 -25.36
N LYS A 407 75.94 18.48 -24.42
CA LYS A 407 77.40 18.36 -24.22
C LYS A 407 77.85 16.91 -23.94
N GLU A 408 76.97 16.07 -23.40
CA GLU A 408 77.20 14.66 -23.05
C GLU A 408 76.81 13.69 -24.18
N LYS A 409 75.96 14.11 -25.14
CA LYS A 409 75.51 13.32 -26.28
C LYS A 409 75.64 14.15 -27.58
N PRO A 410 76.82 14.17 -28.22
CA PRO A 410 77.06 14.98 -29.41
C PRO A 410 76.29 14.46 -30.63
N ALA A 411 75.97 15.36 -31.55
CA ALA A 411 75.26 15.04 -32.79
C ALA A 411 76.11 14.12 -33.69
N THR A 412 75.53 13.01 -34.12
CA THR A 412 76.02 12.12 -35.17
C THR A 412 75.11 12.18 -36.40
N ASP A 413 75.64 11.88 -37.59
CA ASP A 413 74.86 11.86 -38.85
C ASP A 413 73.59 11.01 -38.76
N GLU A 414 73.65 9.87 -38.06
CA GLU A 414 72.50 9.01 -37.77
C GLU A 414 71.47 9.71 -36.87
N SER A 415 71.91 10.38 -35.79
CA SER A 415 71.01 11.09 -34.87
C SER A 415 70.34 12.30 -35.52
N ASP A 416 71.04 13.02 -36.40
CA ASP A 416 70.49 14.15 -37.16
C ASP A 416 69.43 13.69 -38.15
N LYS A 417 69.67 12.57 -38.84
CA LYS A 417 68.70 11.98 -39.78
C LYS A 417 67.45 11.51 -39.05
N GLN A 418 67.59 10.91 -37.86
CA GLN A 418 66.46 10.51 -37.01
C GLN A 418 65.68 11.72 -36.49
N ASN A 419 66.36 12.80 -36.07
CA ASN A 419 65.71 14.02 -35.60
C ASN A 419 64.91 14.71 -36.73
N ARG A 420 65.46 14.77 -37.96
CA ARG A 420 64.73 15.31 -39.13
C ARG A 420 63.47 14.51 -39.44
N ARG A 421 63.52 13.17 -39.34
CA ARG A 421 62.34 12.29 -39.54
C ARG A 421 61.26 12.55 -38.49
N ARG A 422 61.63 12.68 -37.22
CA ARG A 422 60.68 12.97 -36.13
C ARG A 422 60.04 14.36 -36.29
N GLU A 423 60.80 15.36 -36.70
CA GLU A 423 60.25 16.70 -36.96
C GLU A 423 59.33 16.72 -38.21
N GLN A 424 59.60 15.86 -39.19
CA GLN A 424 58.68 15.65 -40.30
C GLN A 424 57.38 14.97 -39.82
N GLU A 425 57.47 13.86 -39.10
CA GLU A 425 56.30 13.16 -38.53
C GLU A 425 55.48 14.09 -37.63
N ARG A 426 56.14 14.94 -36.85
CA ARG A 426 55.51 15.96 -36.01
C ARG A 426 54.68 16.94 -36.84
N ARG A 427 55.25 17.49 -37.91
CA ARG A 427 54.56 18.42 -38.81
C ARG A 427 53.37 17.75 -39.50
N GLU A 428 53.55 16.55 -40.01
CA GLU A 428 52.48 15.76 -40.64
C GLU A 428 51.34 15.46 -39.65
N LEU A 429 51.68 15.11 -38.40
CA LEU A 429 50.71 14.84 -37.34
C LEU A 429 49.96 16.11 -36.91
N VAL A 430 50.65 17.24 -36.78
CA VAL A 430 50.02 18.54 -36.51
C VAL A 430 49.03 18.92 -37.61
N ASP A 431 49.42 18.77 -38.88
CA ASP A 431 48.52 19.07 -40.00
C ASP A 431 47.34 18.09 -40.07
N HIS A 432 47.55 16.82 -39.73
CA HIS A 432 46.47 15.84 -39.61
C HIS A 432 45.48 16.21 -38.49
N LEU A 433 45.99 16.58 -37.31
CA LEU A 433 45.17 17.02 -36.18
C LEU A 433 44.35 18.26 -36.54
N ARG A 434 44.95 19.26 -37.21
CA ARG A 434 44.22 20.43 -37.72
C ARG A 434 43.14 20.10 -38.74
N ARG A 435 43.28 19.01 -39.50
CA ARG A 435 42.21 18.52 -40.39
C ARG A 435 41.09 17.86 -39.59
N LEU A 436 41.43 17.04 -38.60
CA LEU A 436 40.44 16.41 -37.72
C LEU A 436 39.67 17.43 -36.87
N GLU A 437 40.33 18.50 -36.39
CA GLU A 437 39.67 19.59 -35.64
C GLU A 437 38.61 20.27 -36.50
N ARG A 438 38.94 20.62 -37.75
CA ARG A 438 37.97 21.18 -38.69
C ARG A 438 36.80 20.22 -38.97
N GLN A 439 37.10 18.93 -39.16
CA GLN A 439 36.05 17.92 -39.35
C GLN A 439 35.12 17.81 -38.13
N LEU A 440 35.66 17.94 -36.92
CA LEU A 440 34.86 17.93 -35.70
C LEU A 440 33.97 19.18 -35.60
N ASP A 441 34.50 20.36 -35.93
CA ASP A 441 33.71 21.59 -35.93
C ASP A 441 32.59 21.55 -36.97
N ASP A 442 32.87 21.05 -38.18
CA ASP A 442 31.87 20.83 -39.23
C ASP A 442 30.79 19.82 -38.77
N ALA A 443 31.19 18.72 -38.13
CA ALA A 443 30.26 17.72 -37.60
C ALA A 443 29.36 18.30 -36.50
N ARG A 444 29.92 19.12 -35.59
CA ARG A 444 29.17 19.81 -34.54
C ARG A 444 28.17 20.80 -35.12
N LEU A 445 28.60 21.62 -36.10
CA LEU A 445 27.71 22.54 -36.78
C LEU A 445 26.56 21.82 -37.48
N TRP A 446 26.84 20.68 -38.11
CA TRP A 446 25.80 19.85 -38.73
C TRP A 446 24.81 19.30 -37.69
N LEU A 447 25.29 18.84 -36.53
CA LEU A 447 24.42 18.37 -35.43
C LEU A 447 23.47 19.47 -34.95
N ASP A 448 23.98 20.70 -34.77
CA ASP A 448 23.16 21.86 -34.37
C ASP A 448 22.10 22.18 -35.43
N GLN A 449 22.45 22.12 -36.72
CA GLN A 449 21.51 22.34 -37.82
C GLN A 449 20.43 21.26 -37.88
N ASN A 450 20.79 19.99 -37.67
CA ASN A 450 19.85 18.89 -37.67
C ASN A 450 18.92 18.95 -36.45
N ASP A 451 19.40 19.37 -35.28
CA ASP A 451 18.57 19.64 -34.10
C ASP A 451 17.56 20.76 -34.36
N LEU A 452 17.96 21.86 -34.99
CA LEU A 452 17.05 22.93 -35.41
C LEU A 452 16.01 22.45 -36.43
N HIS A 453 16.40 21.56 -37.35
CA HIS A 453 15.49 20.94 -38.31
C HIS A 453 14.46 20.06 -37.59
N MET A 454 14.87 19.21 -36.65
CA MET A 454 13.98 18.40 -35.82
C MET A 454 13.00 19.26 -35.01
N GLN A 455 13.46 20.36 -34.42
CA GLN A 455 12.59 21.32 -33.73
C GLN A 455 11.58 22.00 -34.66
N ARG A 456 11.97 22.25 -35.93
CA ARG A 456 11.05 22.79 -36.94
C ARG A 456 9.97 21.78 -37.30
N LEU A 457 10.35 20.52 -37.56
CA LEU A 457 9.40 19.44 -37.84
C LEU A 457 8.37 19.29 -36.71
N ARG A 458 8.80 19.40 -35.45
CA ARG A 458 7.88 19.34 -34.30
C ARG A 458 6.97 20.57 -34.20
N ARG A 459 7.44 21.76 -34.55
CA ARG A 459 6.61 23.00 -34.50
C ARG A 459 5.59 23.08 -35.64
N ASN A 460 5.91 22.55 -36.82
CA ASN A 460 5.06 22.64 -38.00
C ASN A 460 3.76 21.83 -37.90
N ILE A 461 3.56 21.03 -36.86
CA ILE A 461 2.32 20.28 -36.65
C ILE A 461 1.16 21.17 -36.14
N TYR A 462 1.47 22.39 -35.67
CA TYR A 462 0.51 23.38 -35.17
C TYR A 462 0.11 24.35 -36.26
#